data_AF-A0A9E5WT07-F1
#
_entry.id   AF-A0A9E5WT07-F1
#
_cell.length_a   1.000
_cell.length_b   1.000
_cell.length_c   1.000
_cell.angle_alpha   90.00
_cell.angle_beta   90.00
_cell.angle_gamma   90.00
#
_symmetry.space_group_name_H-M   'P 1'
#
loop_
_entity.id
_entity.type
_entity.pdbx_description
1 polymer ?
#
loop_
_entity_poly.entity_id
_entity_poly.type
_entity_poly.pdbx_seq_one_letter_code
_entity_poly.pdbx_strand_id
1 'polypeptide(L)'
;FEVARPGRSEPVRIRVPPQPFRSLGLVMDIEPIVAIKEGSPAEQAGLKVGDKILRVNGRDVGQELNPLRLPDLFASLHGQNVKVEVKREVESGTTEDVTLHVVPENRPGWVEKPFSPGVPLSIPAIGVAYHLIPTVLRIEPGSPADGKLREGDLIKKVELVLPEGTEPDGFEDEKGAIPIEIGGDEKNWAFAFWMMQLAARRDVRLTVSREGQLQEVLLTPQPAKDWYLPNRGLRLEPLTTTLKADSFVQAVAMGVRHTKNSLLDIYLTLRNLIGGLLSYKELHGPIGIARVAYEVSKEGLSKLLLFLGFLSVNLAVLNFLPIPVLDGGHMIFLAWEGIVRKRPSERVMVAATYFGMAFVLGLMLLVIYLDIFVHRLGID
;
A
#
# COMPACT_ATOMS: atom_id res chain seq x y z
N PHE A 1 23.13 -5.90 -19.08
CA PHE A 1 22.78 -4.73 -19.92
C PHE A 1 24.01 -3.85 -20.04
N GLU A 2 24.04 -2.97 -21.03
CA GLU A 2 25.13 -2.03 -21.29
C GLU A 2 24.71 -0.65 -20.78
N VAL A 3 25.55 -0.02 -19.95
CA VAL A 3 25.27 1.30 -19.37
C VAL A 3 26.28 2.29 -19.90
N ALA A 4 25.80 3.31 -20.60
CA ALA A 4 26.59 4.48 -20.93
C ALA A 4 26.83 5.29 -19.64
N ARG A 5 28.10 5.65 -19.38
CA ARG A 5 28.46 6.53 -18.28
C ARG A 5 28.80 7.92 -18.82
N PRO A 6 28.33 9.01 -18.20
CA PRO A 6 28.78 10.35 -18.55
C PRO A 6 30.31 10.42 -18.53
N GLY A 7 30.92 10.92 -19.61
CA GLY A 7 32.37 11.04 -19.74
C GLY A 7 33.13 9.77 -20.14
N ARG A 8 32.45 8.67 -20.51
CA ARG A 8 33.09 7.49 -21.12
C ARG A 8 32.54 7.22 -22.51
N SER A 9 33.42 6.94 -23.46
CA SER A 9 33.09 6.60 -24.85
C SER A 9 32.53 5.18 -25.00
N GLU A 10 32.93 4.26 -24.12
CA GLU A 10 32.50 2.86 -24.19
C GLU A 10 31.49 2.51 -23.09
N PRO A 11 30.40 1.80 -23.42
CA PRO A 11 29.42 1.36 -22.45
C PRO A 11 30.01 0.29 -21.52
N VAL A 12 29.64 0.35 -20.24
CA VAL A 12 30.02 -0.67 -19.27
C VAL A 12 29.03 -1.82 -19.33
N ARG A 13 29.52 -3.03 -19.58
CA ARG A 13 28.70 -4.24 -19.54
C ARG A 13 28.51 -4.67 -18.08
N ILE A 14 27.26 -4.64 -17.62
CA ILE A 14 26.87 -5.08 -16.27
C ILE A 14 26.06 -6.37 -16.40
N ARG A 15 26.52 -7.43 -15.73
CA ARG A 15 25.77 -8.68 -15.54
C ARG A 15 25.18 -8.66 -14.14
N VAL A 16 23.85 -8.70 -14.07
CA VAL A 16 23.12 -8.76 -12.80
C VAL A 16 22.57 -10.19 -12.65
N PRO A 17 23.08 -10.98 -11.70
CA PRO A 17 22.58 -12.33 -11.47
C PRO A 17 21.13 -12.29 -10.93
N PRO A 18 20.37 -13.40 -11.03
CA PRO A 18 19.13 -13.55 -10.27
C PRO A 18 19.37 -13.31 -8.78
N GLN A 19 18.48 -12.56 -8.15
CA GLN A 19 18.50 -12.35 -6.71
C GLN A 19 17.45 -13.27 -6.08
N PRO A 20 17.87 -14.32 -5.36
CA PRO A 20 16.94 -15.18 -4.66
C PRO A 20 16.29 -14.43 -3.51
N PHE A 21 15.03 -14.75 -3.22
CA PHE A 21 14.44 -14.34 -1.95
C PHE A 21 15.25 -14.94 -0.79
N ARG A 22 15.35 -14.22 0.32
CA ARG A 22 15.89 -14.73 1.59
C ARG A 22 14.75 -15.37 2.37
N SER A 23 14.93 -16.60 2.80
CA SER A 23 13.92 -17.38 3.51
C SER A 23 14.45 -17.86 4.86
N LEU A 24 13.53 -17.97 5.81
CA LEU A 24 13.73 -18.65 7.10
C LEU A 24 13.28 -20.11 7.04
N GLY A 25 12.59 -20.52 5.95
CA GLY A 25 11.95 -21.82 5.78
C GLY A 25 10.66 -21.99 6.58
N LEU A 26 9.99 -20.89 6.91
CA LEU A 26 8.73 -20.89 7.64
C LEU A 26 7.54 -20.89 6.68
N VAL A 27 6.60 -21.80 6.90
CA VAL A 27 5.30 -21.81 6.24
C VAL A 27 4.26 -21.41 7.26
N MET A 28 3.55 -20.32 6.96
CA MET A 28 2.57 -19.70 7.85
C MET A 28 1.15 -20.07 7.47
N ASP A 29 0.24 -20.02 8.43
CA ASP A 29 -1.20 -20.13 8.15
C ASP A 29 -1.75 -18.85 7.52
N ILE A 30 -2.95 -18.95 6.94
CA ILE A 30 -3.68 -17.84 6.33
C ILE A 30 -5.05 -17.64 6.98
N GLU A 31 -5.49 -16.38 6.97
CA GLU A 31 -6.87 -16.04 7.27
C GLU A 31 -7.78 -16.36 6.09
N PRO A 32 -9.11 -16.38 6.33
CA PRO A 32 -10.07 -16.26 5.26
C PRO A 32 -9.80 -15.07 4.33
N ILE A 33 -10.29 -15.17 3.10
CA ILE A 33 -10.23 -14.11 2.11
C ILE A 33 -10.88 -12.85 2.69
N VAL A 34 -10.15 -11.73 2.70
CA VAL A 34 -10.62 -10.44 3.23
C VAL A 34 -11.14 -9.50 2.16
N ALA A 35 -10.73 -9.72 0.90
CA ALA A 35 -11.19 -8.92 -0.22
C ALA A 35 -11.23 -9.75 -1.51
N ILE A 36 -12.22 -9.45 -2.34
CA ILE A 36 -12.36 -9.94 -3.71
C ILE A 36 -12.57 -8.75 -4.62
N LYS A 37 -11.86 -8.71 -5.74
CA LYS A 37 -12.00 -7.67 -6.76
C LYS A 37 -13.24 -7.94 -7.61
N GLU A 38 -14.06 -6.90 -7.82
CA GLU A 38 -15.20 -6.95 -8.73
C GLU A 38 -14.78 -7.33 -10.16
N GLY A 39 -15.54 -8.22 -10.79
CA GLY A 39 -15.31 -8.77 -12.11
C GLY A 39 -14.15 -9.77 -12.20
N SER A 40 -13.52 -10.14 -11.08
CA SER A 40 -12.37 -11.04 -11.07
C SER A 40 -12.74 -12.51 -11.30
N PRO A 41 -11.79 -13.38 -11.69
CA PRO A 41 -12.04 -14.82 -11.81
C PRO A 41 -12.56 -15.47 -10.53
N ALA A 42 -12.11 -15.00 -9.37
CA ALA A 42 -12.57 -15.51 -8.09
C ALA A 42 -14.06 -15.20 -7.86
N GLU A 43 -14.48 -13.96 -8.12
CA GLU A 43 -15.89 -13.57 -8.00
C GLU A 43 -16.76 -14.38 -8.98
N GLN A 44 -16.34 -14.50 -10.24
CA GLN A 44 -17.05 -15.27 -11.26
C GLN A 44 -17.17 -16.76 -10.92
N ALA A 45 -16.15 -17.31 -10.25
CA ALA A 45 -16.15 -18.69 -9.77
C ALA A 45 -16.99 -18.89 -8.50
N GLY A 46 -17.47 -17.83 -7.85
CA GLY A 46 -18.29 -17.89 -6.65
C GLY A 46 -17.50 -17.97 -5.34
N LEU A 47 -16.23 -17.56 -5.32
CA LEU A 47 -15.50 -17.30 -4.07
C LEU A 47 -16.13 -16.11 -3.34
N LYS A 48 -16.08 -16.13 -2.01
CA LYS A 48 -16.65 -15.10 -1.14
C LYS A 48 -15.61 -14.60 -0.14
N VAL A 49 -15.76 -13.35 0.28
CA VAL A 49 -15.08 -12.85 1.49
C VAL A 49 -15.51 -13.73 2.66
N GLY A 50 -14.55 -14.17 3.48
CA GLY A 50 -14.76 -15.15 4.55
C GLY A 50 -14.48 -16.61 4.16
N ASP A 51 -14.21 -16.91 2.89
CA ASP A 51 -13.74 -18.25 2.49
C ASP A 51 -12.27 -18.45 2.88
N LYS A 52 -11.93 -19.54 3.60
CA LYS A 52 -10.53 -19.93 3.84
C LYS A 52 -10.08 -20.95 2.80
N ILE A 53 -9.07 -20.63 2.01
CA ILE A 53 -8.51 -21.56 1.01
C ILE A 53 -7.79 -22.71 1.73
N LEU A 54 -8.25 -23.94 1.50
CA LEU A 54 -7.68 -25.15 2.08
C LEU A 54 -6.79 -25.89 1.08
N ARG A 55 -7.25 -26.05 -0.17
CA ARG A 55 -6.50 -26.82 -1.19
C ARG A 55 -6.55 -26.15 -2.55
N VAL A 56 -5.47 -26.32 -3.32
CA VAL A 56 -5.39 -25.92 -4.73
C VAL A 56 -4.91 -27.11 -5.55
N ASN A 57 -5.75 -27.57 -6.48
CA ASN A 57 -5.57 -28.80 -7.25
C ASN A 57 -5.26 -30.02 -6.36
N GLY A 58 -5.99 -30.15 -5.24
CA GLY A 58 -5.85 -31.26 -4.29
C GLY A 58 -4.66 -31.16 -3.33
N ARG A 59 -3.77 -30.17 -3.50
CA ARG A 59 -2.63 -29.95 -2.58
C ARG A 59 -3.00 -29.00 -1.45
N ASP A 60 -2.67 -29.37 -0.24
CA ASP A 60 -2.96 -28.62 0.98
C ASP A 60 -2.18 -27.29 1.08
N VAL A 61 -2.90 -26.21 1.40
CA VAL A 61 -2.33 -24.88 1.64
C VAL A 61 -1.86 -24.77 3.09
N GLY A 62 -0.55 -24.67 3.27
CA GLY A 62 0.11 -24.70 4.58
C GLY A 62 0.96 -25.95 4.77
N GLN A 63 0.45 -27.14 4.37
CA GLN A 63 1.21 -28.38 4.49
C GLN A 63 2.01 -28.71 3.22
N GLU A 64 1.41 -28.62 2.03
CA GLU A 64 2.10 -28.92 0.77
C GLU A 64 2.49 -27.66 -0.01
N LEU A 65 1.66 -26.63 0.05
CA LEU A 65 1.86 -25.35 -0.62
C LEU A 65 2.21 -24.27 0.41
N ASN A 66 3.28 -23.52 0.13
CA ASN A 66 3.59 -22.34 0.93
C ASN A 66 2.63 -21.20 0.56
N PRO A 67 1.85 -20.65 1.51
CA PRO A 67 0.89 -19.59 1.17
C PRO A 67 1.52 -18.31 0.63
N LEU A 68 2.78 -18.01 0.95
CA LEU A 68 3.50 -16.89 0.31
C LEU A 68 3.70 -17.11 -1.20
N ARG A 69 3.63 -18.35 -1.70
CA ARG A 69 3.85 -18.70 -3.11
C ARG A 69 2.55 -18.92 -3.89
N LEU A 70 1.37 -18.73 -3.28
CA LEU A 70 0.11 -18.83 -4.02
C LEU A 70 0.01 -17.82 -5.18
N PRO A 71 0.48 -16.57 -5.06
CA PRO A 71 0.53 -15.64 -6.19
C PRO A 71 1.28 -16.23 -7.40
N ASP A 72 2.47 -16.80 -7.18
CA ASP A 72 3.30 -17.41 -8.22
C ASP A 72 2.60 -18.65 -8.81
N LEU A 73 2.00 -19.47 -7.95
CA LEU A 73 1.28 -20.68 -8.36
C LEU A 73 0.11 -20.35 -9.28
N PHE A 74 -0.80 -19.46 -8.87
CA PHE A 74 -1.97 -19.12 -9.68
C PHE A 74 -1.60 -18.44 -11.00
N ALA A 75 -0.56 -17.59 -11.02
CA ALA A 75 -0.06 -17.01 -12.26
C ALA A 75 0.52 -18.08 -13.22
N SER A 76 1.19 -19.10 -12.68
CA SER A 76 1.71 -20.22 -13.50
C SER A 76 0.60 -21.08 -14.10
N LEU A 77 -0.60 -21.06 -13.49
CA LEU A 77 -1.78 -21.81 -13.92
C LEU A 77 -2.76 -20.96 -14.75
N HIS A 78 -2.34 -19.80 -15.26
CA HIS A 78 -3.21 -18.94 -16.07
C HIS A 78 -3.86 -19.69 -17.24
N GLY A 79 -5.14 -19.41 -17.48
CA GLY A 79 -5.95 -20.07 -18.51
C GLY A 79 -6.31 -21.54 -18.23
N GLN A 80 -5.80 -22.15 -17.14
CA GLN A 80 -6.17 -23.50 -16.74
C GLN A 80 -7.35 -23.47 -15.77
N ASN A 81 -8.17 -24.52 -15.77
CA ASN A 81 -9.23 -24.69 -14.80
C ASN A 81 -8.66 -25.23 -13.48
N VAL A 82 -8.52 -24.35 -12.48
CA VAL A 82 -7.91 -24.67 -11.18
C VAL A 82 -9.00 -25.03 -10.18
N LYS A 83 -8.90 -26.23 -9.58
CA LYS A 83 -9.79 -26.65 -8.49
C LYS A 83 -9.34 -25.99 -7.19
N VAL A 84 -10.21 -25.21 -6.56
CA VAL A 84 -9.96 -24.54 -5.28
C VAL A 84 -10.97 -25.04 -4.26
N GLU A 85 -10.49 -25.61 -3.17
CA GLU A 85 -11.33 -26.08 -2.07
C GLU A 85 -11.20 -25.08 -0.92
N VAL A 86 -12.34 -24.56 -0.47
CA VAL A 86 -12.42 -23.55 0.59
C VAL A 86 -13.31 -24.01 1.73
N LYS A 87 -12.99 -23.57 2.94
CA LYS A 87 -13.90 -23.63 4.09
C LYS A 87 -14.72 -22.35 4.14
N ARG A 88 -16.04 -22.48 4.09
CA ARG A 88 -17.00 -21.38 4.10
C ARG A 88 -17.85 -21.41 5.36
N GLU A 89 -18.00 -20.27 6.02
CA GLU A 89 -18.97 -20.09 7.08
C GLU A 89 -20.33 -19.75 6.48
N VAL A 90 -21.38 -20.47 6.89
CA VAL A 90 -22.76 -20.23 6.47
C VAL A 90 -23.54 -19.51 7.58
N GLU A 91 -24.66 -18.87 7.24
CA GLU A 91 -25.46 -18.02 8.15
C GLU A 91 -25.87 -18.70 9.47
N SER A 92 -25.93 -20.04 9.50
CA SER A 92 -26.17 -20.83 10.70
C SER A 92 -24.98 -20.93 11.68
N GLY A 93 -23.84 -20.31 11.37
CA GLY A 93 -22.58 -20.42 12.13
C GLY A 93 -21.86 -21.77 11.95
N THR A 94 -22.37 -22.63 11.07
CA THR A 94 -21.71 -23.87 10.67
C THR A 94 -20.71 -23.60 9.56
N THR A 95 -19.72 -24.49 9.40
CA THR A 95 -18.76 -24.40 8.29
C THR A 95 -18.94 -25.57 7.34
N GLU A 96 -18.80 -25.31 6.05
CA GLU A 96 -18.86 -26.32 4.99
C GLU A 96 -17.65 -26.21 4.06
N ASP A 97 -17.25 -27.33 3.46
CA ASP A 97 -16.19 -27.36 2.45
C ASP A 97 -16.82 -27.19 1.07
N VAL A 98 -16.43 -26.12 0.36
CA VAL A 98 -16.93 -25.78 -0.97
C VAL A 98 -15.81 -25.98 -1.99
N THR A 99 -16.11 -26.72 -3.05
CA THR A 99 -15.21 -26.88 -4.20
C THR A 99 -15.62 -25.93 -5.32
N LEU A 100 -14.69 -25.10 -5.77
CA LEU A 100 -14.87 -24.13 -6.83
C LEU A 100 -13.83 -24.33 -7.94
N HIS A 101 -14.13 -23.81 -9.11
CA HIS A 101 -13.30 -23.91 -10.30
C HIS A 101 -12.98 -22.50 -10.78
N VAL A 102 -11.71 -22.09 -10.65
CA VAL A 102 -11.25 -20.74 -10.98
C VAL A 102 -10.31 -20.81 -12.17
N VAL A 103 -10.48 -19.93 -13.15
CA VAL A 103 -9.58 -19.81 -14.31
C VAL A 103 -8.73 -18.55 -14.14
N PRO A 104 -7.45 -18.64 -13.74
CA PRO A 104 -6.65 -17.47 -13.46
C PRO A 104 -6.34 -16.68 -14.73
N GLU A 105 -6.33 -15.35 -14.62
CA GLU A 105 -5.90 -14.44 -15.67
C GLU A 105 -4.38 -14.52 -15.88
N ASN A 106 -3.92 -14.16 -17.08
CA ASN A 106 -2.50 -13.97 -17.37
C ASN A 106 -2.00 -12.66 -16.73
N ARG A 107 -1.82 -12.68 -15.41
CA ARG A 107 -1.21 -11.62 -14.62
C ARG A 107 0.07 -12.11 -13.96
N PRO A 108 1.05 -11.21 -13.72
CA PRO A 108 2.22 -11.58 -12.95
C PRO A 108 1.84 -12.06 -11.54
N GLY A 109 2.50 -13.13 -11.10
CA GLY A 109 2.28 -13.76 -9.80
C GLY A 109 3.35 -13.46 -8.77
N TRP A 110 4.20 -12.46 -8.99
CA TRP A 110 5.20 -12.15 -7.96
C TRP A 110 4.48 -11.70 -6.69
N VAL A 111 5.02 -12.06 -5.53
CA VAL A 111 4.61 -11.46 -4.26
C VAL A 111 4.90 -9.97 -4.36
N GLU A 112 3.90 -9.13 -4.12
CA GLU A 112 4.09 -7.68 -4.11
C GLU A 112 4.62 -7.22 -2.75
N LYS A 113 5.46 -6.19 -2.74
CA LYS A 113 5.89 -5.56 -1.50
C LYS A 113 4.70 -4.81 -0.89
N PRO A 114 4.27 -5.14 0.34
CA PRO A 114 3.25 -4.35 1.04
C PRO A 114 3.80 -2.94 1.29
N PHE A 115 2.97 -1.91 1.05
CA PHE A 115 3.37 -0.52 1.26
C PHE A 115 3.33 -0.08 2.73
N SER A 116 2.53 -0.77 3.56
CA SER A 116 2.47 -0.59 5.01
C SER A 116 2.28 -1.94 5.73
N PRO A 117 2.51 -2.00 7.05
CA PRO A 117 2.04 -3.10 7.88
C PRO A 117 0.53 -3.33 7.70
N GLY A 118 0.09 -4.57 7.81
CA GLY A 118 -1.33 -4.94 7.75
C GLY A 118 -1.94 -4.98 6.34
N VAL A 119 -1.22 -4.61 5.27
CA VAL A 119 -1.76 -4.81 3.90
C VAL A 119 -1.81 -6.31 3.59
N PRO A 120 -2.97 -6.87 3.20
CA PRO A 120 -3.08 -8.29 2.86
C PRO A 120 -2.29 -8.63 1.60
N LEU A 121 -1.86 -9.89 1.50
CA LEU A 121 -1.24 -10.40 0.29
C LEU A 121 -2.32 -10.67 -0.76
N SER A 122 -2.12 -10.19 -1.98
CA SER A 122 -3.03 -10.41 -3.10
C SER A 122 -2.60 -11.61 -3.94
N ILE A 123 -3.57 -12.27 -4.60
CA ILE A 123 -3.35 -13.19 -5.72
C ILE A 123 -3.92 -12.50 -6.97
N PRO A 124 -3.12 -11.69 -7.70
CA PRO A 124 -3.64 -10.85 -8.78
C PRO A 124 -4.33 -11.62 -9.90
N ALA A 125 -3.85 -12.84 -10.18
CA ALA A 125 -4.37 -13.70 -11.24
C ALA A 125 -5.83 -14.15 -11.01
N ILE A 126 -6.30 -14.20 -9.77
CA ILE A 126 -7.70 -14.54 -9.46
C ILE A 126 -8.46 -13.41 -8.77
N GLY A 127 -7.77 -12.37 -8.29
CA GLY A 127 -8.38 -11.17 -7.72
C GLY A 127 -8.84 -11.31 -6.27
N VAL A 128 -8.13 -12.09 -5.45
CA VAL A 128 -8.40 -12.21 -3.99
C VAL A 128 -7.25 -11.64 -3.17
N ALA A 129 -7.51 -11.30 -1.91
CA ALA A 129 -6.49 -10.96 -0.92
C ALA A 129 -6.75 -11.64 0.44
N TYR A 130 -5.68 -11.98 1.16
CA TYR A 130 -5.72 -12.63 2.48
C TYR A 130 -4.52 -12.19 3.34
N HIS A 131 -4.64 -12.32 4.67
CA HIS A 131 -3.52 -12.14 5.57
C HIS A 131 -2.80 -13.46 5.82
N LEU A 132 -1.46 -13.38 5.93
CA LEU A 132 -0.69 -14.44 6.57
C LEU A 132 -0.70 -14.18 8.07
N ILE A 133 -1.14 -15.18 8.83
CA ILE A 133 -1.10 -15.12 10.29
C ILE A 133 0.24 -15.68 10.77
N PRO A 134 0.81 -15.12 11.85
CA PRO A 134 2.15 -15.44 12.31
C PRO A 134 2.24 -16.78 13.07
N THR A 135 1.41 -17.76 12.70
CA THR A 135 1.43 -19.11 13.27
C THR A 135 2.19 -20.03 12.32
N VAL A 136 3.23 -20.67 12.83
CA VAL A 136 4.05 -21.61 12.06
C VAL A 136 3.28 -22.91 11.84
N LEU A 137 2.90 -23.21 10.60
CA LEU A 137 2.26 -24.47 10.24
C LEU A 137 3.26 -25.58 9.93
N ARG A 138 4.36 -25.21 9.28
CA ARG A 138 5.38 -26.15 8.84
C ARG A 138 6.73 -25.45 8.74
N ILE A 139 7.79 -26.21 9.02
CA ILE A 139 9.17 -25.76 8.86
C ILE A 139 9.82 -26.59 7.74
N GLU A 140 10.49 -25.91 6.82
CA GLU A 140 11.22 -26.57 5.73
C GLU A 140 12.48 -27.27 6.29
N PRO A 141 12.71 -28.56 5.98
CA PRO A 141 13.90 -29.27 6.43
C PRO A 141 15.20 -28.62 5.93
N GLY A 142 16.19 -28.50 6.80
CA GLY A 142 17.48 -27.87 6.53
C GLY A 142 17.43 -26.34 6.41
N SER A 143 16.30 -25.71 6.71
CA SER A 143 16.16 -24.26 6.72
C SER A 143 16.75 -23.62 7.98
N PRO A 144 16.94 -22.28 8.01
CA PRO A 144 17.39 -21.58 9.21
C PRO A 144 16.56 -21.86 10.46
N ALA A 145 15.24 -22.04 10.31
CA ALA A 145 14.32 -22.31 11.41
C ALA A 145 14.31 -23.78 11.87
N ASP A 146 14.85 -24.69 11.07
CA ASP A 146 14.86 -26.13 11.38
C ASP A 146 15.64 -26.42 12.67
N GLY A 147 15.04 -27.23 13.55
CA GLY A 147 15.55 -27.52 14.90
C GLY A 147 15.50 -26.37 15.90
N LYS A 148 15.12 -25.14 15.50
CA LYS A 148 15.04 -23.97 16.39
C LYS A 148 13.60 -23.55 16.71
N LEU A 149 12.71 -23.67 15.73
CA LEU A 149 11.28 -23.42 15.88
C LEU A 149 10.49 -24.73 15.82
N ARG A 150 9.21 -24.67 16.19
CA ARG A 150 8.26 -25.79 16.15
C ARG A 150 6.97 -25.38 15.45
N GLU A 151 6.28 -26.36 14.88
CA GLU A 151 4.91 -26.19 14.40
C GLU A 151 4.00 -25.78 15.56
N GLY A 152 3.10 -24.84 15.30
CA GLY A 152 2.25 -24.20 16.31
C GLY A 152 2.87 -23.01 17.03
N ASP A 153 4.17 -22.72 16.84
CA ASP A 153 4.77 -21.50 17.39
C ASP A 153 4.07 -20.26 16.84
N LEU A 154 3.70 -19.34 17.75
CA LEU A 154 3.08 -18.07 17.39
C LEU A 154 4.13 -16.95 17.47
N ILE A 155 4.51 -16.38 16.34
CA ILE A 155 5.44 -15.26 16.28
C ILE A 155 4.73 -14.00 16.81
N LYS A 156 5.35 -13.36 17.79
CA LYS A 156 4.86 -12.13 18.46
C LYS A 156 5.66 -10.89 18.09
N LYS A 157 6.94 -11.07 17.71
CA LYS A 157 7.81 -9.96 17.33
C LYS A 157 8.86 -10.45 16.35
N VAL A 158 9.21 -9.60 15.40
CA VAL A 158 10.34 -9.77 14.48
C VAL A 158 11.28 -8.59 14.69
N GLU A 159 12.57 -8.84 14.85
CA GLU A 159 13.58 -7.80 14.89
C GLU A 159 14.66 -8.09 13.84
N LEU A 160 14.95 -7.10 13.00
CA LEU A 160 16.05 -7.18 12.03
C LEU A 160 17.30 -6.60 12.66
N VAL A 161 18.23 -7.48 12.99
CA VAL A 161 19.43 -7.16 13.77
C VAL A 161 20.67 -7.22 12.90
N LEU A 162 21.52 -6.21 13.02
CA LEU A 162 22.85 -6.27 12.42
C LEU A 162 23.68 -7.32 13.19
N PRO A 163 24.31 -8.29 12.50
CA PRO A 163 25.21 -9.23 13.16
C PRO A 163 26.35 -8.49 13.87
N GLU A 164 26.83 -9.04 14.98
CA GLU A 164 27.91 -8.43 15.75
C GLU A 164 29.16 -8.18 14.89
N GLY A 165 29.77 -7.01 15.04
CA GLY A 165 30.95 -6.61 14.26
C GLY A 165 30.68 -6.15 12.83
N THR A 166 29.41 -6.03 12.41
CA THR A 166 29.07 -5.47 11.08
C THR A 166 28.94 -3.95 11.11
N GLU A 167 29.46 -3.29 10.07
CA GLU A 167 29.22 -1.86 9.86
C GLU A 167 27.75 -1.58 9.56
N PRO A 168 27.22 -0.41 9.99
CA PRO A 168 25.86 0.01 9.66
C PRO A 168 25.59 -0.08 8.15
N ASP A 169 24.43 -0.61 7.79
CA ASP A 169 24.04 -0.84 6.40
C ASP A 169 23.34 0.38 5.76
N GLY A 170 23.17 1.47 6.52
CA GLY A 170 22.49 2.68 6.06
C GLY A 170 20.99 2.48 5.81
N PHE A 171 20.43 1.35 6.26
CA PHE A 171 19.00 1.06 6.18
C PHE A 171 18.32 1.66 7.42
N GLU A 172 17.42 2.63 7.18
CA GLU A 172 16.69 3.40 8.21
C GLU A 172 17.57 3.91 9.37
N ASP A 173 18.56 4.78 9.07
CA ASP A 173 19.36 5.69 9.93
C ASP A 173 19.82 5.28 11.35
N GLU A 174 19.54 4.06 11.83
CA GLU A 174 19.85 3.60 13.17
C GLU A 174 20.74 2.36 13.15
N LYS A 175 21.77 2.41 14.00
CA LYS A 175 22.60 1.25 14.35
C LYS A 175 21.82 0.15 15.10
N GLY A 176 20.56 0.40 15.44
CA GLY A 176 19.71 -0.44 16.28
C GLY A 176 19.04 -1.58 15.52
N ALA A 177 18.45 -2.49 16.29
CA ALA A 177 17.50 -3.48 15.77
C ALA A 177 16.29 -2.76 15.18
N ILE A 178 15.77 -3.23 14.04
CA ILE A 178 14.53 -2.70 13.46
C ILE A 178 13.38 -3.59 13.95
N PRO A 179 12.57 -3.13 14.91
CA PRO A 179 11.45 -3.91 15.39
C PRO A 179 10.30 -3.87 14.38
N ILE A 180 9.68 -5.02 14.20
CA ILE A 180 8.43 -5.19 13.47
C ILE A 180 7.53 -5.93 14.44
N GLU A 181 6.55 -5.19 14.98
CA GLU A 181 5.54 -5.77 15.85
C GLU A 181 4.66 -6.72 15.03
N ILE A 182 4.41 -7.92 15.56
CA ILE A 182 3.66 -8.97 14.88
C ILE A 182 2.48 -9.39 15.78
N GLY A 183 1.25 -9.08 15.35
CA GLY A 183 0.03 -9.45 16.07
C GLY A 183 -0.75 -8.26 16.63
N GLY A 184 -1.87 -8.55 17.31
CA GLY A 184 -2.92 -7.55 17.56
C GLY A 184 -3.75 -7.33 16.29
N ASP A 185 -4.05 -6.08 15.96
CA ASP A 185 -4.71 -5.71 14.70
C ASP A 185 -3.74 -5.76 13.50
N GLU A 186 -2.43 -5.75 13.75
CA GLU A 186 -1.40 -5.77 12.70
C GLU A 186 -0.97 -7.20 12.32
N LYS A 187 -1.69 -7.79 11.36
CA LYS A 187 -1.44 -9.12 10.79
C LYS A 187 -0.54 -9.01 9.57
N ASN A 188 0.77 -9.02 9.78
CA ASN A 188 1.73 -8.45 8.83
C ASN A 188 2.93 -9.37 8.50
N TRP A 189 2.82 -10.70 8.56
CA TRP A 189 3.96 -11.59 8.24
C TRP A 189 4.52 -11.36 6.82
N ALA A 190 3.66 -11.06 5.84
CA ALA A 190 4.10 -10.68 4.49
C ALA A 190 5.00 -9.42 4.50
N PHE A 191 4.69 -8.43 5.35
CA PHE A 191 5.49 -7.23 5.52
C PHE A 191 6.84 -7.55 6.18
N ALA A 192 6.84 -8.33 7.25
CA ALA A 192 8.07 -8.80 7.90
C ALA A 192 8.98 -9.57 6.92
N PHE A 193 8.38 -10.46 6.12
CA PHE A 193 9.08 -11.17 5.06
C PHE A 193 9.73 -10.22 4.05
N TRP A 194 9.04 -9.15 3.65
CA TRP A 194 9.58 -8.13 2.72
C TRP A 194 10.66 -7.25 3.33
N MET A 195 10.51 -6.86 4.60
CA MET A 195 11.54 -6.09 5.30
C MET A 195 12.85 -6.87 5.41
N MET A 196 12.79 -8.19 5.62
CA MET A 196 13.97 -9.06 5.55
C MET A 196 14.66 -9.07 4.16
N GLN A 197 13.91 -8.87 3.07
CA GLN A 197 14.50 -8.76 1.72
C GLN A 197 15.26 -7.44 1.54
N LEU A 198 14.71 -6.36 2.11
CA LEU A 198 15.29 -5.02 2.03
C LEU A 198 16.52 -4.89 2.94
N ALA A 199 16.45 -5.42 4.15
CA ALA A 199 17.55 -5.45 5.11
C ALA A 199 18.45 -6.68 4.88
N ALA A 200 19.00 -6.81 3.67
CA ALA A 200 19.71 -8.00 3.21
C ALA A 200 20.93 -8.43 4.06
N ARG A 201 21.48 -7.50 4.86
CA ARG A 201 22.65 -7.73 5.73
C ARG A 201 22.30 -8.12 7.17
N ARG A 202 21.01 -8.14 7.52
CA ARG A 202 20.54 -8.34 8.89
C ARG A 202 20.10 -9.79 9.11
N ASP A 203 20.35 -10.28 10.32
CA ASP A 203 19.75 -11.49 10.87
C ASP A 203 18.35 -11.17 11.40
N VAL A 204 17.56 -12.20 11.66
CA VAL A 204 16.18 -12.09 12.14
C VAL A 204 16.08 -12.70 13.53
N ARG A 205 15.82 -11.87 14.54
CA ARG A 205 15.43 -12.35 15.87
C ARG A 205 13.91 -12.42 15.93
N LEU A 206 13.40 -13.60 16.28
CA LEU A 206 11.97 -13.83 16.47
C LEU A 206 11.68 -14.00 17.96
N THR A 207 10.68 -13.29 18.46
CA THR A 207 10.06 -13.62 19.75
C THR A 207 8.82 -14.46 19.47
N VAL A 208 8.82 -15.71 19.92
CA VAL A 208 7.73 -16.67 19.68
C VAL A 208 7.07 -17.07 20.99
N SER A 209 5.75 -17.27 20.96
CA SER A 209 5.00 -17.84 22.06
C SER A 209 4.78 -19.33 21.80
N ARG A 210 5.31 -20.17 22.70
CA ARG A 210 5.17 -21.62 22.69
C ARG A 210 4.56 -22.04 24.01
N GLU A 211 3.36 -22.64 23.97
CA GLU A 211 2.63 -23.08 25.17
C GLU A 211 2.49 -21.96 26.24
N GLY A 212 2.33 -20.70 25.79
CA GLY A 212 2.22 -19.54 26.65
C GLY A 212 3.54 -18.94 27.16
N GLN A 213 4.68 -19.57 26.89
CA GLN A 213 6.01 -19.03 27.22
C GLN A 213 6.63 -18.30 26.02
N LEU A 214 7.30 -17.18 26.28
CA LEU A 214 8.03 -16.45 25.26
C LEU A 214 9.45 -17.00 25.11
N GLN A 215 9.87 -17.20 23.87
CA GLN A 215 11.23 -17.65 23.51
C GLN A 215 11.78 -16.74 22.41
N GLU A 216 13.06 -16.40 22.52
CA GLU A 216 13.76 -15.65 21.48
C GLU A 216 14.64 -16.59 20.66
N VAL A 217 14.55 -16.46 19.32
CA VAL A 217 15.28 -17.29 18.38
C VAL A 217 15.96 -16.40 17.35
N LEU A 218 17.29 -16.45 17.27
CA LEU A 218 18.07 -15.77 16.26
C LEU A 218 18.29 -16.68 15.03
N LEU A 219 17.91 -16.17 13.86
CA LEU A 219 17.95 -16.87 12.59
C LEU A 219 18.72 -16.04 11.56
N THR A 220 19.57 -16.71 10.78
CA THR A 220 20.25 -16.10 9.63
C THR A 220 19.50 -16.52 8.36
N PRO A 221 18.81 -15.60 7.66
CA PRO A 221 18.09 -15.92 6.43
C PRO A 221 19.00 -16.48 5.34
N GLN A 222 18.53 -17.51 4.64
CA GLN A 222 19.27 -18.14 3.55
C GLN A 222 18.62 -17.86 2.19
N PRO A 223 19.40 -17.80 1.11
CA PRO A 223 18.87 -17.75 -0.26
C PRO A 223 17.91 -18.91 -0.56
N ALA A 224 16.72 -18.61 -1.03
CA ALA A 224 15.77 -19.58 -1.58
C ALA A 224 16.34 -20.20 -2.87
N LYS A 225 16.07 -21.48 -3.09
CA LYS A 225 16.68 -22.24 -4.20
C LYS A 225 16.06 -21.91 -5.56
N ASP A 226 14.73 -21.79 -5.60
CA ASP A 226 13.91 -21.71 -6.81
C ASP A 226 12.95 -20.50 -6.80
N TRP A 227 13.25 -19.51 -5.97
CA TRP A 227 12.38 -18.35 -5.78
C TRP A 227 13.18 -17.06 -5.77
N TYR A 228 12.85 -16.16 -6.69
CA TYR A 228 13.65 -14.99 -7.01
C TYR A 228 12.82 -13.71 -6.96
N LEU A 229 13.46 -12.63 -6.52
CA LEU A 229 12.88 -11.30 -6.55
C LEU A 229 12.56 -10.90 -8.01
N PRO A 230 11.37 -10.32 -8.26
CA PRO A 230 11.01 -9.84 -9.60
C PRO A 230 11.90 -8.67 -10.03
N ASN A 231 12.30 -7.83 -9.07
CA ASN A 231 13.28 -6.78 -9.32
C ASN A 231 14.70 -7.36 -9.27
N ARG A 232 15.59 -6.85 -10.11
CA ARG A 232 17.00 -7.29 -10.17
C ARG A 232 17.88 -6.39 -9.29
N GLY A 233 17.34 -5.86 -8.20
CA GLY A 233 18.00 -4.83 -7.38
C GLY A 233 18.24 -3.50 -8.11
N LEU A 234 17.66 -3.30 -9.30
CA LEU A 234 17.71 -2.03 -10.01
C LEU A 234 16.67 -1.08 -9.42
N ARG A 235 17.13 -0.13 -8.60
CA ARG A 235 16.32 0.98 -8.13
C ARG A 235 16.38 2.09 -9.18
N LEU A 236 15.45 2.05 -10.13
CA LEU A 236 15.27 3.14 -11.09
C LEU A 236 14.66 4.32 -10.34
N GLU A 237 15.47 5.33 -10.06
CA GLU A 237 14.95 6.58 -9.50
C GLU A 237 14.41 7.45 -10.64
N PRO A 238 13.29 8.16 -10.42
CA PRO A 238 12.80 9.13 -11.38
C PRO A 238 13.91 10.12 -11.71
N LEU A 239 14.12 10.38 -13.01
CA LEU A 239 15.04 11.43 -13.43
C LEU A 239 14.52 12.77 -12.89
N THR A 240 15.23 13.33 -11.93
CA THR A 240 14.94 14.68 -11.44
C THR A 240 15.81 15.67 -12.19
N THR A 241 15.21 16.79 -12.62
CA THR A 241 15.94 17.88 -13.27
C THR A 241 15.60 19.20 -12.58
N THR A 242 16.63 19.98 -12.26
CA THR A 242 16.44 21.31 -11.71
C THR A 242 16.04 22.26 -12.84
N LEU A 243 14.79 22.68 -12.83
CA LEU A 243 14.31 23.70 -13.76
C LEU A 243 14.78 25.08 -13.29
N LYS A 244 15.66 25.70 -14.06
CA LYS A 244 16.15 27.07 -13.83
C LYS A 244 15.64 27.97 -14.96
N ALA A 245 15.07 29.11 -14.61
CA ALA A 245 14.75 30.14 -15.57
C ALA A 245 15.99 30.99 -15.87
N ASP A 246 16.26 31.23 -17.14
CA ASP A 246 17.35 32.09 -17.63
C ASP A 246 16.93 33.56 -17.70
N SER A 247 15.63 33.85 -17.60
CA SER A 247 15.08 35.21 -17.60
C SER A 247 13.83 35.33 -16.73
N PHE A 248 13.49 36.56 -16.34
CA PHE A 248 12.26 36.85 -15.61
C PHE A 248 11.00 36.41 -16.36
N VAL A 249 10.94 36.65 -17.67
CA VAL A 249 9.80 36.24 -18.52
C VAL A 249 9.63 34.72 -18.52
N GLN A 250 10.74 33.99 -18.62
CA GLN A 250 10.71 32.53 -18.53
C GLN A 250 10.27 32.06 -17.14
N ALA A 251 10.70 32.73 -16.06
CA ALA A 251 10.27 32.41 -14.70
C ALA A 251 8.75 32.58 -14.54
N VAL A 252 8.18 33.67 -15.07
CA VAL A 252 6.74 33.89 -15.08
C VAL A 252 6.02 32.83 -15.91
N ALA A 253 6.51 32.51 -17.11
CA ALA A 253 5.93 31.48 -17.97
C ALA A 253 5.98 30.08 -17.33
N MET A 254 7.07 29.76 -16.62
CA MET A 254 7.20 28.54 -15.81
C MET A 254 6.20 28.54 -14.65
N GLY A 255 6.03 29.66 -13.95
CA GLY A 255 5.04 29.83 -12.90
C GLY A 255 3.62 29.58 -13.40
N VAL A 256 3.21 30.22 -14.51
CA VAL A 256 1.90 30.02 -15.14
C VAL A 256 1.68 28.55 -15.53
N ARG A 257 2.70 27.90 -16.11
CA ARG A 257 2.63 26.49 -16.48
C ARG A 257 2.47 25.61 -15.24
N HIS A 258 3.23 25.89 -14.19
CA HIS A 258 3.13 25.17 -12.93
C HIS A 258 1.74 25.32 -12.31
N THR A 259 1.22 26.55 -12.23
CA THR A 259 -0.15 26.82 -11.77
C THR A 259 -1.20 26.07 -12.60
N LYS A 260 -1.10 26.06 -13.92
CA LYS A 260 -2.02 25.33 -14.79
C LYS A 260 -1.99 23.82 -14.51
N ASN A 261 -0.81 23.24 -14.36
CA ASN A 261 -0.68 21.83 -14.05
C ASN A 261 -1.26 21.51 -12.67
N SER A 262 -0.92 22.31 -11.64
CA SER A 262 -1.49 22.16 -10.30
C SER A 262 -3.02 22.24 -10.29
N LEU A 263 -3.61 23.16 -11.06
CA LEU A 263 -5.08 23.25 -11.22
C LEU A 263 -5.66 21.95 -11.78
N LEU A 264 -5.04 21.37 -12.81
CA LEU A 264 -5.48 20.10 -13.41
C LEU A 264 -5.35 18.93 -12.43
N ASP A 265 -4.23 18.84 -11.72
CA ASP A 265 -3.97 17.78 -10.75
C ASP A 265 -4.99 17.82 -9.60
N ILE A 266 -5.29 19.02 -9.07
CA ILE A 266 -6.32 19.20 -8.03
C ILE A 266 -7.69 18.79 -8.56
N TYR A 267 -8.06 19.19 -9.78
CA TYR A 267 -9.33 18.80 -10.38
C TYR A 267 -9.46 17.28 -10.57
N LEU A 268 -8.43 16.62 -11.08
CA LEU A 268 -8.40 15.17 -11.24
C LEU A 268 -8.50 14.46 -9.89
N THR A 269 -7.84 14.99 -8.87
CA THR A 269 -7.89 14.46 -7.50
C THR A 269 -9.32 14.55 -6.95
N LEU A 270 -9.98 15.70 -7.07
CA LEU A 270 -11.37 15.87 -6.66
C LEU A 270 -12.31 14.95 -7.44
N ARG A 271 -12.12 14.80 -8.75
CA ARG A 271 -12.90 13.87 -9.57
C ARG A 271 -12.74 12.41 -9.11
N ASN A 272 -11.52 11.99 -8.85
CA ASN A 272 -11.24 10.62 -8.40
C ASN A 272 -11.79 10.34 -7.01
N LEU A 273 -11.74 11.33 -6.12
CA LEU A 273 -12.35 11.28 -4.79
C LEU A 273 -13.87 11.10 -4.89
N ILE A 274 -14.55 11.95 -5.65
CA ILE A 274 -16.01 11.86 -5.85
C ILE A 274 -16.39 10.57 -6.58
N GLY A 275 -15.54 10.09 -7.48
CA GLY A 275 -15.74 8.84 -8.22
C GLY A 275 -15.41 7.56 -7.45
N GLY A 276 -14.97 7.65 -6.19
CA GLY A 276 -14.59 6.49 -5.36
C GLY A 276 -13.29 5.79 -5.78
N LEU A 277 -12.53 6.39 -6.71
CA LEU A 277 -11.22 5.90 -7.15
C LEU A 277 -10.10 6.27 -6.16
N LEU A 278 -10.35 7.27 -5.32
CA LEU A 278 -9.48 7.69 -4.23
C LEU A 278 -10.25 7.62 -2.91
N SER A 279 -9.68 6.98 -1.90
CA SER A 279 -10.29 6.91 -0.57
C SER A 279 -10.36 8.29 0.07
N TYR A 280 -11.49 8.60 0.72
CA TYR A 280 -11.61 9.83 1.51
C TYR A 280 -10.68 9.86 2.73
N LYS A 281 -10.16 8.70 3.16
CA LYS A 281 -9.16 8.61 4.23
C LYS A 281 -7.85 9.31 3.85
N GLU A 282 -7.57 9.52 2.56
CA GLU A 282 -6.37 10.24 2.09
C GLU A 282 -6.48 11.77 2.23
N LEU A 283 -7.61 12.30 2.73
CA LEU A 283 -7.78 13.74 2.93
C LEU A 283 -7.10 14.21 4.22
N HIS A 284 -6.16 15.14 4.07
CA HIS A 284 -5.47 15.77 5.19
C HIS A 284 -6.09 17.11 5.58
N GLY A 285 -6.20 17.34 6.88
CA GLY A 285 -6.67 18.57 7.47
C GLY A 285 -5.58 19.56 7.84
N PRO A 286 -5.92 20.57 8.66
CA PRO A 286 -4.97 21.59 9.09
C PRO A 286 -3.73 21.02 9.79
N ILE A 287 -3.88 19.91 10.52
CA ILE A 287 -2.76 19.27 11.23
C ILE A 287 -1.86 18.55 10.22
N GLY A 288 -2.45 17.80 9.29
CA GLY A 288 -1.71 17.16 8.20
C GLY A 288 -0.95 18.18 7.34
N ILE A 289 -1.60 19.28 6.96
CA ILE A 289 -0.99 20.39 6.20
C ILE A 289 0.19 20.99 6.99
N ALA A 290 0.03 21.25 8.29
CA ALA A 290 1.10 21.80 9.12
C ALA A 290 2.31 20.85 9.19
N ARG A 291 2.08 19.54 9.27
CA ARG A 291 3.15 18.53 9.27
C ARG A 291 3.90 18.50 7.94
N VAL A 292 3.17 18.47 6.82
CA VAL A 292 3.80 18.49 5.48
C VAL A 292 4.55 19.81 5.26
N ALA A 293 4.00 20.94 5.70
CA ALA A 293 4.67 22.24 5.65
C ALA A 293 6.00 22.20 6.43
N TYR A 294 6.02 21.58 7.60
CA TYR A 294 7.23 21.41 8.41
C TYR A 294 8.27 20.56 7.68
N GLU A 295 7.89 19.41 7.11
CA GLU A 295 8.81 18.56 6.34
C GLU A 295 9.37 19.29 5.11
N VAL A 296 8.52 19.93 4.31
CA VAL A 296 8.95 20.69 3.13
C VAL A 296 9.86 21.86 3.50
N SER A 297 9.64 22.50 4.66
CA SER A 297 10.51 23.59 5.12
C SER A 297 11.96 23.15 5.36
N LYS A 298 12.19 21.88 5.69
CA LYS A 298 13.53 21.29 5.85
C LYS A 298 14.27 21.14 4.52
N GLU A 299 13.55 21.06 3.40
CA GLU A 299 14.13 21.00 2.05
C GLU A 299 14.60 22.36 1.52
N GLY A 300 14.25 23.45 2.21
CA GLY A 300 14.70 24.81 1.91
C GLY A 300 13.59 25.74 1.40
N LEU A 301 13.93 27.04 1.34
CA LEU A 301 12.96 28.11 1.09
C LEU A 301 12.26 28.02 -0.27
N SER A 302 12.96 27.58 -1.32
CA SER A 302 12.38 27.45 -2.67
C SER A 302 11.25 26.43 -2.70
N LYS A 303 11.42 25.29 -2.03
CA LYS A 303 10.41 24.23 -1.90
C LYS A 303 9.22 24.70 -1.08
N LEU A 304 9.48 25.39 0.04
CA LEU A 304 8.43 25.97 0.87
C LEU A 304 7.58 26.99 0.09
N LEU A 305 8.19 27.87 -0.70
CA LEU A 305 7.44 28.84 -1.53
C LEU A 305 6.59 28.15 -2.60
N LEU A 306 7.10 27.10 -3.24
CA LEU A 306 6.32 26.30 -4.20
C LEU A 306 5.14 25.60 -3.51
N PHE A 307 5.35 25.06 -2.31
CA PHE A 307 4.29 24.43 -1.52
C PHE A 307 3.21 25.43 -1.08
N LEU A 308 3.59 26.62 -0.61
CA LEU A 308 2.63 27.69 -0.29
C LEU A 308 1.87 28.16 -1.54
N GLY A 309 2.54 28.21 -2.69
CA GLY A 309 1.90 28.46 -3.98
C GLY A 309 0.88 27.38 -4.34
N PHE A 310 1.23 26.10 -4.17
CA PHE A 310 0.31 24.99 -4.36
C PHE A 310 -0.92 25.07 -3.45
N LEU A 311 -0.75 25.38 -2.15
CA LEU A 311 -1.87 25.59 -1.21
C LEU A 311 -2.77 26.74 -1.66
N SER A 312 -2.19 27.82 -2.19
CA SER A 312 -2.93 28.97 -2.70
C SER A 312 -3.77 28.60 -3.94
N VAL A 313 -3.21 27.79 -4.85
CA VAL A 313 -3.95 27.26 -6.00
C VAL A 313 -5.07 26.32 -5.55
N ASN A 314 -4.82 25.49 -4.54
CA ASN A 314 -5.83 24.59 -3.97
C ASN A 314 -7.03 25.37 -3.39
N LEU A 315 -6.76 26.40 -2.58
CA LEU A 315 -7.80 27.29 -2.05
C LEU A 315 -8.59 27.97 -3.18
N ALA A 316 -7.93 28.41 -4.24
CA ALA A 316 -8.60 28.96 -5.41
C ALA A 316 -9.54 27.93 -6.06
N VAL A 317 -9.09 26.70 -6.32
CA VAL A 317 -9.96 25.65 -6.91
C VAL A 317 -11.16 25.35 -6.01
N LEU A 318 -10.93 25.20 -4.71
CA LEU A 318 -12.00 24.92 -3.75
C LEU A 318 -13.02 26.06 -3.70
N ASN A 319 -12.59 27.32 -3.71
CA ASN A 319 -13.48 28.47 -3.73
C ASN A 319 -14.29 28.58 -5.04
N PHE A 320 -13.78 28.04 -6.15
CA PHE A 320 -14.50 27.96 -7.41
C PHE A 320 -15.54 26.84 -7.47
N LEU A 321 -15.59 25.95 -6.46
CA LEU A 321 -16.59 24.89 -6.41
C LEU A 321 -18.01 25.46 -6.32
N PRO A 322 -19.00 24.75 -6.87
CA PRO A 322 -20.40 25.18 -6.89
C PRO A 322 -21.09 25.05 -5.51
N ILE A 323 -20.51 25.66 -4.48
CA ILE A 323 -20.99 25.60 -3.09
C ILE A 323 -21.51 26.99 -2.71
N PRO A 324 -22.79 27.14 -2.35
CA PRO A 324 -23.44 28.44 -2.08
C PRO A 324 -22.76 29.40 -1.10
N VAL A 325 -21.94 28.90 -0.17
CA VAL A 325 -21.19 29.71 0.81
C VAL A 325 -19.83 30.21 0.27
N LEU A 326 -19.37 29.64 -0.86
CA LEU A 326 -18.13 29.99 -1.53
C LEU A 326 -18.40 30.87 -2.76
N ASP A 327 -17.35 31.50 -3.29
CA ASP A 327 -17.42 32.37 -4.47
C ASP A 327 -18.05 31.66 -5.69
N GLY A 328 -17.79 30.36 -5.86
CA GLY A 328 -18.40 29.55 -6.91
C GLY A 328 -19.91 29.35 -6.77
N GLY A 329 -20.45 29.39 -5.55
CA GLY A 329 -21.89 29.42 -5.31
C GLY A 329 -22.56 30.69 -5.85
N HIS A 330 -21.92 31.84 -5.63
CA HIS A 330 -22.39 33.10 -6.20
C HIS A 330 -22.35 33.09 -7.73
N MET A 331 -21.32 32.48 -8.33
CA MET A 331 -21.26 32.31 -9.78
C MET A 331 -22.43 31.46 -10.31
N ILE A 332 -22.89 30.44 -9.59
CA ILE A 332 -24.09 29.68 -9.97
C ILE A 332 -25.34 30.57 -9.94
N PHE A 333 -25.51 31.38 -8.89
CA PHE A 333 -26.68 32.25 -8.80
C PHE A 333 -26.72 33.27 -9.95
N LEU A 334 -25.56 33.81 -10.32
CA LEU A 334 -25.42 34.70 -11.47
C LEU A 334 -25.66 33.97 -12.80
N ALA A 335 -25.15 32.75 -12.96
CA ALA A 335 -25.40 31.92 -14.14
C ALA A 335 -26.90 31.58 -14.27
N TRP A 336 -27.55 31.24 -13.15
CA TRP A 336 -28.99 31.04 -13.07
C TRP A 336 -29.76 32.29 -13.48
N GLU A 337 -29.43 33.46 -12.90
CA GLU A 337 -30.07 34.73 -13.26
C GLU A 337 -29.86 35.06 -14.75
N GLY A 338 -28.69 34.77 -15.31
CA GLY A 338 -28.40 34.96 -16.72
C GLY A 338 -29.24 34.09 -17.65
N ILE A 339 -29.46 32.81 -17.28
CA ILE A 339 -30.26 31.85 -18.07
C ILE A 339 -31.76 32.12 -17.89
N VAL A 340 -32.21 32.27 -16.65
CA VAL A 340 -33.64 32.37 -16.28
C VAL A 340 -34.16 33.81 -16.41
N ARG A 341 -33.25 34.80 -16.55
CA ARG A 341 -33.52 36.26 -16.56
C ARG A 341 -34.29 36.76 -15.34
N LYS A 342 -34.26 35.98 -14.25
CA LYS A 342 -34.90 36.30 -12.97
C LYS A 342 -33.99 35.89 -11.83
N ARG A 343 -33.92 36.75 -10.81
CA ARG A 343 -33.18 36.46 -9.59
C ARG A 343 -33.80 35.26 -8.86
N PRO A 344 -32.97 34.32 -8.34
CA PRO A 344 -33.45 33.35 -7.36
C PRO A 344 -34.17 34.06 -6.23
N SER A 345 -35.22 33.45 -5.70
CA SER A 345 -35.91 34.03 -4.54
C SER A 345 -34.94 34.07 -3.34
N GLU A 346 -35.07 35.10 -2.51
CA GLU A 346 -34.21 35.30 -1.35
C GLU A 346 -34.24 34.08 -0.41
N ARG A 347 -35.40 33.45 -0.25
CA ARG A 347 -35.56 32.21 0.54
C ARG A 347 -34.72 31.06 -0.01
N VAL A 348 -34.65 30.90 -1.34
CA VAL A 348 -33.86 29.83 -1.97
C VAL A 348 -32.37 30.11 -1.79
N MET A 349 -31.94 31.36 -1.95
CA MET A 349 -30.54 31.74 -1.77
C MET A 349 -30.10 31.53 -0.32
N VAL A 350 -30.88 32.00 0.65
CA VAL A 350 -30.61 31.82 2.08
C VAL A 350 -30.57 30.34 2.46
N ALA A 351 -31.55 29.55 2.01
CA ALA A 351 -31.57 28.10 2.27
C ALA A 351 -30.35 27.39 1.67
N ALA A 352 -29.98 27.73 0.43
CA ALA A 352 -28.81 27.20 -0.25
C ALA A 352 -27.51 27.57 0.48
N THR A 353 -27.36 28.82 0.94
CA THR A 353 -26.20 29.28 1.72
C THR A 353 -26.10 28.53 3.05
N TYR A 354 -27.18 28.37 3.81
CA TYR A 354 -27.16 27.60 5.06
C TYR A 354 -26.82 26.13 4.82
N PHE A 355 -27.36 25.52 3.76
CA PHE A 355 -27.01 24.16 3.38
C PHE A 355 -25.52 24.04 3.01
N GLY A 356 -25.01 24.96 2.18
CA GLY A 356 -23.60 25.01 1.80
C GLY A 356 -22.68 25.21 3.00
N MET A 357 -23.05 26.07 3.94
CA MET A 357 -22.30 26.30 5.17
C MET A 357 -22.28 25.04 6.06
N ALA A 358 -23.44 24.39 6.27
CA ALA A 358 -23.51 23.15 7.02
C ALA A 358 -22.66 22.04 6.37
N PHE A 359 -22.68 21.96 5.04
CA PHE A 359 -21.86 21.02 4.27
C PHE A 359 -20.35 21.28 4.46
N VAL A 360 -19.88 22.52 4.29
CA VAL A 360 -18.46 22.88 4.47
C VAL A 360 -18.00 22.65 5.91
N LEU A 361 -18.81 23.04 6.90
CA LEU A 361 -18.51 22.77 8.31
C LEU A 361 -18.46 21.26 8.60
N GLY A 362 -19.38 20.48 8.04
CA GLY A 362 -19.38 19.03 8.14
C GLY A 362 -18.11 18.41 7.54
N LEU A 363 -17.69 18.87 6.36
CA LEU A 363 -16.43 18.44 5.73
C LEU A 363 -15.21 18.81 6.58
N MET A 364 -15.19 20.01 7.16
CA MET A 364 -14.11 20.46 8.04
C MET A 364 -14.01 19.56 9.28
N LEU A 365 -15.14 19.24 9.91
CA LEU A 365 -15.19 18.32 11.05
C LEU A 365 -14.73 16.91 10.66
N LEU A 366 -15.17 16.41 9.51
CA LEU A 366 -14.73 15.11 8.98
C LEU A 366 -13.20 15.07 8.80
N VAL A 367 -12.63 16.08 8.16
CA VAL A 367 -11.20 16.12 7.88
C VAL A 367 -10.38 16.28 9.18
N ILE A 368 -10.86 17.06 10.15
CA ILE A 368 -10.25 17.12 11.49
C ILE A 368 -10.33 15.75 12.21
N TYR A 369 -11.45 15.05 12.09
CA TYR A 369 -11.59 13.71 12.62
C TYR A 369 -10.59 12.73 11.98
N LEU A 370 -10.44 12.76 10.65
CA LEU A 370 -9.44 11.95 9.94
C LEU A 370 -8.01 12.27 10.42
N ASP A 371 -7.64 13.54 10.56
CA ASP A 371 -6.33 13.96 11.06
C ASP A 371 -6.02 13.40 12.46
N ILE A 372 -7.01 13.40 13.36
CA ILE A 372 -6.81 13.01 14.77
C ILE A 372 -6.91 11.50 14.95
N PHE A 373 -7.94 10.85 14.40
CA PHE A 373 -8.26 9.46 14.73
C PHE A 373 -7.66 8.47 13.73
N VAL A 374 -7.73 8.77 12.44
CA VAL A 374 -7.20 7.87 11.40
C VAL A 374 -5.68 8.06 11.27
N HIS A 375 -5.23 9.27 10.95
CA HIS A 375 -3.83 9.52 10.61
C HIS A 375 -2.88 9.52 11.81
N ARG A 376 -3.36 9.91 12.99
CA ARG A 376 -2.52 10.02 14.20
C ARG A 376 -2.69 8.85 15.16
N LEU A 377 -3.91 8.35 15.34
CA LEU A 377 -4.20 7.28 16.29
C LEU A 377 -4.37 5.90 15.62
N GLY A 378 -4.44 5.83 14.29
CA GLY A 378 -4.57 4.57 13.56
C GLY A 378 -5.90 3.84 13.80
N ILE A 379 -6.94 4.57 14.23
CA ILE A 379 -8.27 4.02 14.48
C ILE A 379 -9.04 4.03 13.15
N ASP A 380 -9.42 2.84 12.68
CA ASP A 380 -10.00 2.62 11.35
C ASP A 380 -11.49 2.98 11.20
#